data_AF-A0AAW5S8Q6-F1
#
_entry.id   AF-A0AAW5S8Q6-F1
#
_cell.length_a   1.000
_cell.length_b   1.000
_cell.length_c   1.000
_cell.angle_alpha   90.00
_cell.angle_beta   90.00
_cell.angle_gamma   90.00
#
_symmetry.space_group_name_H-M   'P 1'
#
loop_
_entity.id
_entity.type
_entity.pdbx_description
1 polymer ?
#
loop_
_entity_poly.entity_id
_entity_poly.type
_entity_poly.pdbx_seq_one_letter_code
_entity_poly.pdbx_strand_id
1 'polypeptide(L)'
;MLDLVAAGRPVAQIAADLEISDQTIYDWRRQELIDTGQLPGLNRAELSELSAANKRIRELETEVAILKRARELLREPHDPKGGTRP
;
A
#
# COMPACT_ATOMS: atom_id res chain seq x y z
N MET A 1 6.72 24.44 -3.54
CA MET A 1 5.40 25.08 -3.21
C MET A 1 5.28 25.28 -1.72
N LEU A 2 5.48 24.23 -0.91
CA LEU A 2 5.61 24.36 0.54
C LEU A 2 6.77 25.30 0.93
N ASP A 3 7.81 25.39 0.10
CA ASP A 3 8.90 26.39 0.25
C ASP A 3 8.39 27.84 0.22
N LEU A 4 7.31 28.12 -0.52
CA LEU A 4 6.71 29.46 -0.56
C LEU A 4 5.96 29.76 0.74
N VAL A 5 5.32 28.74 1.31
CA VAL A 5 4.71 28.82 2.64
C VAL A 5 5.80 29.02 3.70
N ALA A 6 6.93 28.31 3.59
CA ALA A 6 8.08 28.46 4.48
C ALA A 6 8.73 29.85 4.35
N ALA A 7 8.73 30.43 3.14
CA ALA A 7 9.14 31.81 2.87
C ALA A 7 8.14 32.88 3.35
N GLY A 8 7.05 32.48 4.03
CA GLY A 8 6.10 33.39 4.67
C GLY A 8 4.97 33.88 3.77
N ARG A 9 4.82 33.34 2.56
CA ARG A 9 3.66 33.69 1.72
C ARG A 9 2.37 33.12 2.33
N PRO A 10 1.26 33.89 2.33
CA PRO A 10 -0.02 33.42 2.85
C PRO A 10 -0.54 32.20 2.07
N VAL A 11 -1.03 31.19 2.79
CA VAL A 11 -1.59 29.95 2.20
C VAL A 11 -2.74 30.28 1.24
N ALA A 12 -3.65 31.18 1.62
CA ALA A 12 -4.78 31.59 0.79
C ALA A 12 -4.35 32.20 -0.56
N GLN A 13 -3.22 32.92 -0.59
CA GLN A 13 -2.71 33.46 -1.85
C GLN A 13 -2.14 32.35 -2.73
N ILE A 14 -1.37 31.43 -2.14
CA ILE A 14 -0.81 30.29 -2.89
C ILE A 14 -1.94 29.38 -3.41
N ALA A 15 -2.98 29.16 -2.61
CA ALA A 15 -4.15 28.38 -3.00
C ALA A 15 -4.90 29.01 -4.16
N ALA A 16 -5.12 30.33 -4.10
CA ALA A 16 -5.72 31.08 -5.20
C ALA A 16 -4.86 31.04 -6.47
N ASP A 17 -3.54 31.23 -6.35
CA ASP A 17 -2.60 31.17 -7.49
C ASP A 17 -2.59 29.78 -8.16
N LEU A 18 -2.87 28.72 -7.39
CA LEU A 18 -2.86 27.33 -7.85
C LEU A 18 -4.26 26.77 -8.13
N GLU A 19 -5.31 27.56 -7.94
CA GLU A 19 -6.72 27.16 -8.07
C GLU A 19 -7.08 25.89 -7.28
N ILE A 20 -6.52 25.73 -6.08
CA ILE A 20 -6.80 24.62 -5.17
C ILE A 20 -7.37 25.14 -3.84
N SER A 21 -7.90 24.22 -3.03
CA SER A 21 -8.30 24.54 -1.66
C SER A 21 -7.09 24.76 -0.76
N ASP A 22 -7.16 25.76 0.11
CA ASP A 22 -6.22 25.98 1.22
C ASP A 22 -5.99 24.69 2.03
N GLN A 23 -7.04 23.87 2.20
CA GLN A 23 -6.97 22.61 2.94
C GLN A 23 -5.94 21.66 2.34
N THR A 24 -5.86 21.58 1.01
CA THR A 24 -4.88 20.74 0.31
C THR A 24 -3.45 21.15 0.65
N ILE A 25 -3.19 22.46 0.74
CA ILE A 25 -1.87 22.99 1.11
C ILE A 25 -1.55 22.65 2.58
N TYR A 26 -2.52 22.78 3.48
CA TYR A 26 -2.33 22.40 4.88
C TYR A 26 -2.04 20.91 5.05
N ASP A 27 -2.73 20.05 4.30
CA ASP A 27 -2.51 18.59 4.34
C ASP A 27 -1.10 18.23 3.85
N TRP A 28 -0.64 18.86 2.76
CA TRP A 28 0.71 18.65 2.25
C TRP A 28 1.78 19.16 3.23
N ARG A 29 1.57 20.32 3.85
CA ARG A 29 2.47 20.84 4.88
C ARG A 29 2.52 19.90 6.09
N ARG A 30 1.37 19.39 6.54
CA ARG A 30 1.32 18.42 7.63
C ARG A 30 2.11 17.15 7.29
N GLN A 31 1.97 16.64 6.06
CA GLN A 31 2.71 15.46 5.63
C GLN A 31 4.22 15.73 5.54
N GLU A 32 4.65 16.89 5.07
CA GLU A 32 6.07 17.28 5.06
C GLU A 32 6.66 17.31 6.47
N LEU A 33 5.92 17.85 7.45
CA LEU A 33 6.34 17.84 8.85
C LEU A 33 6.45 16.41 9.41
N ILE A 34 5.57 15.49 8.98
CA ILE A 34 5.67 14.07 9.34
C ILE A 34 6.88 13.43 8.65
N ASP A 35 7.09 13.70 7.37
CA ASP A 35 8.18 13.14 6.57
C ASP A 35 9.56 13.60 7.07
N THR A 36 9.64 14.80 7.65
CA THR A 36 10.86 15.35 8.28
C THR A 36 11.00 15.00 9.77
N GLY A 37 10.06 14.25 10.34
CA GLY A 37 10.08 13.84 11.74
C GLY A 37 9.75 14.94 12.74
N GLN A 38 9.22 16.07 12.29
CA GLN A 38 8.79 17.20 13.14
C GLN A 38 7.41 16.97 13.75
N LEU A 39 6.57 16.15 13.12
CA LEU A 39 5.29 15.71 13.66
C LEU A 39 5.21 14.19 13.72
N PRO A 40 4.50 13.63 14.72
CA PRO A 40 4.22 12.20 14.76
C PRO A 40 3.28 11.81 13.61
N GLY A 41 3.57 10.68 12.97
CA GLY A 41 2.76 10.12 11.90
C GLY A 41 3.56 9.12 11.08
N LEU A 42 2.89 8.45 10.15
CA LEU A 42 3.54 7.57 9.19
C LEU A 42 4.12 8.42 8.07
N ASN A 43 5.44 8.40 7.91
CA ASN A 43 6.07 9.07 6.80
C ASN A 43 5.86 8.29 5.49
N ARG A 44 6.08 8.96 4.36
CA ARG A 44 5.86 8.35 3.03
C ARG A 44 6.74 7.12 2.77
N ALA A 45 7.96 7.08 3.32
CA ALA A 45 8.85 5.94 3.14
C ALA A 45 8.32 4.72 3.90
N GLU A 46 7.94 4.89 5.17
CA GLU A 46 7.30 3.86 6.00
C GLU A 46 6.00 3.36 5.37
N LEU A 47 5.18 4.26 4.80
CA LEU A 47 3.97 3.87 4.09
C LEU A 47 4.27 3.03 2.85
N SER A 48 5.31 3.38 2.09
CA SER A 48 5.74 2.61 0.92
C SER A 48 6.23 1.21 1.32
N GLU A 49 7.05 1.12 2.36
CA GLU A 49 7.53 -0.15 2.90
C GLU A 49 6.39 -1.02 3.43
N LEU A 50 5.45 -0.43 4.17
CA LEU A 50 4.26 -1.12 4.67
C LEU A 50 3.40 -1.67 3.52
N SER A 51 3.23 -0.89 2.44
CA SER A 51 2.49 -1.33 1.27
C SER A 51 3.19 -2.48 0.54
N ALA A 52 4.51 -2.40 0.38
CA ALA A 52 5.30 -3.48 -0.22
C ALA A 52 5.26 -4.76 0.62
N ALA A 53 5.37 -4.65 1.94
CA ALA A 53 5.27 -5.77 2.87
C ALA A 53 3.87 -6.42 2.79
N ASN A 54 2.80 -5.61 2.83
CA ASN A 54 1.43 -6.10 2.71
C ASN A 54 1.18 -6.81 1.38
N LYS A 55 1.75 -6.30 0.28
CA LYS A 55 1.68 -6.98 -1.02
C LYS A 55 2.37 -8.34 -0.97
N ARG A 56 3.59 -8.40 -0.42
CA ARG A 56 4.35 -9.66 -0.33
C ARG A 56 3.64 -10.69 0.55
N ILE A 57 3.03 -10.26 1.65
CA ILE A 57 2.23 -11.13 2.52
C ILE A 57 1.08 -11.77 1.73
N ARG A 58 0.30 -10.98 0.99
CA ARG A 58 -0.82 -11.49 0.18
C ARG A 58 -0.37 -12.49 -0.88
N GLU A 59 0.76 -12.24 -1.53
CA GLU A 59 1.36 -13.17 -2.50
C GLU A 59 1.70 -14.50 -1.83
N LEU A 60 2.40 -14.47 -0.69
CA LEU A 60 2.78 -15.65 0.07
C LEU A 60 1.57 -16.43 0.58
N GLU A 61 0.54 -15.74 1.08
CA GLU A 61 -0.71 -16.37 1.51
C GLU A 61 -1.39 -17.11 0.36
N THR A 62 -1.35 -16.53 -0.85
CA THR A 62 -1.88 -17.15 -2.07
C THR A 62 -1.07 -18.39 -2.47
N GLU A 63 0.27 -18.29 -2.47
CA GLU A 63 1.16 -19.43 -2.73
C GLU A 63 0.89 -20.59 -1.76
N VAL A 64 0.79 -20.29 -0.46
CA VAL A 64 0.49 -21.28 0.58
C VAL A 64 -0.87 -21.94 0.36
N ALA A 65 -1.90 -21.16 0.00
CA ALA A 65 -3.22 -21.70 -0.29
C ALA A 65 -3.21 -22.67 -1.48
N ILE A 66 -2.51 -22.32 -2.57
CA ILE A 66 -2.34 -23.18 -3.75
C ILE A 66 -1.62 -24.47 -3.36
N LEU A 67 -0.52 -24.39 -2.62
CA LEU A 67 0.25 -25.57 -2.20
C LEU A 67 -0.55 -26.48 -1.28
N LYS A 68 -1.34 -25.93 -0.36
CA LYS A 68 -2.25 -26.71 0.50
C LYS A 68 -3.28 -27.47 -0.35
N ARG A 69 -3.90 -26.80 -1.32
CA ARG A 69 -4.88 -27.42 -2.23
C ARG A 69 -4.25 -28.52 -3.08
N ALA A 70 -3.06 -28.28 -3.63
CA ALA A 70 -2.33 -29.29 -4.40
C ALA A 70 -2.00 -30.53 -3.57
N ARG A 71 -1.53 -30.34 -2.33
CA ARG A 71 -1.26 -31.46 -1.39
C ARG A 71 -2.53 -32.25 -1.09
N GLU A 72 -3.66 -31.59 -0.90
CA GLU A 72 -4.94 -32.27 -0.66
C GLU A 72 -5.35 -33.13 -1.85
N LEU A 73 -5.27 -32.59 -3.07
CA LEU A 73 -5.56 -33.34 -4.31
C LEU A 73 -4.64 -34.55 -4.47
N LEU A 74 -3.35 -34.42 -4.13
CA LEU A 74 -2.40 -35.54 -4.18
C LEU A 74 -2.66 -36.61 -3.10
N ARG A 75 -3.27 -36.23 -1.98
CA ARG A 75 -3.64 -37.17 -0.90
C ARG A 75 -4.94 -37.90 -1.19
N GLU A 76 -5.79 -37.34 -2.06
CA GLU A 76 -7.04 -37.96 -2.47
C GLU A 76 -6.74 -39.24 -3.27
N PRO A 77 -7.24 -40.42 -2.85
CA PRO A 77 -6.98 -41.66 -3.58
C PRO A 77 -7.64 -41.59 -4.96
N HIS A 78 -6.83 -41.40 -5.99
CA HIS A 78 -7.28 -41.50 -7.38
C HIS A 78 -7.22 -42.98 -7.80
N ASP A 79 -8.37 -43.64 -7.89
CA ASP A 79 -8.45 -45.02 -8.38
C ASP A 79 -8.07 -45.06 -9.88
N PRO A 80 -6.91 -45.62 -10.28
CA PRO A 80 -6.45 -45.52 -11.66
C PRO A 80 -7.05 -46.61 -12.58
N LYS A 81 -7.93 -47.48 -12.07
CA LYS A 81 -8.49 -48.60 -12.84
C LYS A 81 -10.03 -48.65 -12.79
N GLY A 82 -10.66 -47.57 -13.24
CA GLY A 82 -12.04 -47.60 -13.69
C GLY A 82 -12.15 -48.11 -15.12
N GLY A 83 -12.38 -49.41 -15.30
CA GLY A 83 -12.84 -49.99 -16.56
C GLY A 83 -11.75 -50.50 -17.49
N THR A 84 -11.57 -51.83 -17.51
CA THR A 84 -11.64 -52.70 -18.70
C THR A 84 -11.19 -54.09 -18.27
N ARG A 85 -12.13 -55.00 -18.07
CA ARG A 85 -11.96 -56.42 -18.39
C ARG A 85 -13.30 -56.95 -18.93
N PRO A 86 -13.28 -57.74 -20.02
CA PRO A 86 -14.47 -58.26 -20.70
C PRO A 86 -15.22 -59.29 -19.85
#